data_AF-A0A411U4S2-F1
#
_entry.id   AF-A0A411U4S2-F1
#
_cell.length_a   1.000
_cell.length_b   1.000
_cell.length_c   1.000
_cell.angle_alpha   90.00
_cell.angle_beta   90.00
_cell.angle_gamma   90.00
#
_symmetry.space_group_name_H-M   'P 1'
#
loop_
_entity.id
_entity.type
_entity.pdbx_description
1 polymer ?
#
loop_
_entity_poly.entity_id
_entity_poly.type
_entity_poly.pdbx_seq_one_letter_code
_entity_poly.pdbx_strand_id
1 'polypeptide(L)'
;MQKEDLFIRNIHSRNQDRISVALIYDTLSKEAHSGCGLYYEIYESRLIGLLRDHLLELNEADANKLRRYAESKGTKIDDASYSEALEAERECRAEIYREQM
;
A
#
# COMPACT_ATOMS: atom_id res chain seq x y z
N MET A 1 -11.54 1.96 16.76
CA MET A 1 -11.04 3.19 16.10
C MET A 1 -12.18 4.20 16.05
N GLN A 2 -11.99 5.43 16.51
CA GLN A 2 -13.07 6.43 16.52
C GLN A 2 -13.35 6.90 15.08
N LYS A 3 -14.57 7.40 14.79
CA LYS A 3 -14.98 7.77 13.42
C LYS A 3 -14.07 8.83 12.76
N GLU A 4 -13.46 9.71 13.55
CA GLU A 4 -12.59 10.79 13.06
C GLU A 4 -11.16 10.33 12.72
N ASP A 5 -10.75 9.17 13.25
CA ASP A 5 -9.47 8.53 12.94
C ASP A 5 -9.48 7.83 11.58
N LEU A 6 -10.67 7.66 10.99
CA LEU A 6 -10.86 7.03 9.69
C LEU A 6 -10.64 7.98 8.52
N PHE A 7 -10.47 9.30 8.74
CA PHE A 7 -10.36 10.27 7.65
C PHE A 7 -9.02 11.00 7.69
N ILE A 8 -8.45 11.21 6.51
CA ILE A 8 -7.19 11.93 6.27
C ILE A 8 -7.36 12.93 5.12
N ARG A 9 -6.39 13.83 4.92
CA ARG A 9 -6.39 14.74 3.78
C ARG A 9 -6.44 13.97 2.46
N ASN A 10 -7.33 14.37 1.56
CA ASN A 10 -7.30 13.91 0.18
C ASN A 10 -6.24 14.70 -0.60
N ILE A 11 -5.11 14.06 -0.91
CA ILE A 11 -3.99 14.68 -1.62
C ILE A 11 -4.35 15.16 -3.04
N HIS A 12 -5.42 14.62 -3.63
CA HIS A 12 -5.88 14.99 -4.97
C HIS A 12 -6.98 16.05 -4.96
N SER A 13 -7.53 16.41 -3.78
CA SER A 13 -8.56 17.44 -3.68
C SER A 13 -7.94 18.84 -3.70
N ARG A 14 -8.52 19.71 -4.53
CA ARG A 14 -8.19 21.15 -4.54
C ARG A 14 -8.85 21.93 -3.40
N ASN A 15 -9.87 21.35 -2.76
CA ASN A 15 -10.71 22.00 -1.76
C ASN A 15 -10.42 21.51 -0.32
N GLN A 16 -9.26 20.88 -0.10
CA GLN A 16 -8.87 20.31 1.20
C GLN A 16 -9.87 19.28 1.74
N ASP A 17 -10.52 18.53 0.83
CA ASP A 17 -11.48 17.50 1.24
C ASP A 17 -10.78 16.41 2.07
N ARG A 18 -11.54 15.78 2.96
CA ARG A 18 -11.09 14.60 3.69
C ARG A 18 -11.62 13.34 3.02
N ILE A 19 -10.81 12.29 3.02
CA ILE A 19 -11.12 10.99 2.43
C ILE A 19 -10.85 9.90 3.45
N SER A 20 -11.60 8.80 3.40
CA SER A 20 -11.42 7.72 4.36
C SER A 20 -10.13 6.93 4.07
N VAL A 21 -9.41 6.54 5.13
CA VAL A 21 -8.24 5.66 5.05
C VAL A 21 -8.61 4.31 4.43
N ALA A 22 -9.84 3.83 4.66
CA ALA A 22 -10.35 2.60 4.07
C ALA A 22 -10.44 2.70 2.55
N LEU A 23 -11.03 3.79 2.03
CA LEU A 23 -11.15 4.01 0.60
C LEU A 23 -9.78 4.16 -0.07
N ILE A 24 -8.83 4.87 0.56
CA ILE A 24 -7.47 4.98 0.04
C ILE A 24 -6.84 3.59 -0.04
N TYR A 25 -6.81 2.84 1.06
CA TYR A 25 -6.22 1.51 1.11
C TYR A 25 -6.84 0.57 0.06
N ASP A 26 -8.18 0.55 -0.06
CA ASP A 26 -8.87 -0.30 -1.03
C ASP A 26 -8.55 0.11 -2.48
N THR A 27 -8.37 1.41 -2.74
CA THR A 27 -8.02 1.91 -4.07
C THR A 27 -6.59 1.49 -4.44
N LEU A 28 -5.63 1.71 -3.54
CA LEU A 28 -4.23 1.30 -3.76
C LEU A 28 -4.10 -0.23 -3.85
N SER A 29 -4.86 -0.98 -3.06
CA SER A 29 -4.92 -2.44 -3.15
C SER A 29 -5.45 -2.91 -4.51
N LYS A 30 -6.48 -2.25 -5.06
CA LYS A 30 -6.98 -2.58 -6.40
C LYS A 30 -5.94 -2.27 -7.48
N GLU A 31 -5.22 -1.17 -7.35
CA GLU A 31 -4.14 -0.80 -8.26
C GLU A 31 -2.95 -1.78 -8.18
N ALA A 32 -2.54 -2.17 -6.98
CA ALA A 32 -1.52 -3.19 -6.76
C ALA A 32 -1.92 -4.53 -7.40
N HIS A 33 -3.18 -4.92 -7.24
CA HIS A 33 -3.74 -6.14 -7.83
C HIS A 33 -3.80 -6.10 -9.37
N SER A 34 -4.08 -4.93 -9.95
CA SER A 34 -4.05 -4.70 -11.39
C SER A 34 -2.61 -4.77 -11.94
N GLY A 35 -2.13 -5.99 -12.17
CA GLY A 35 -0.81 -6.26 -12.73
C GLY A 35 0.07 -7.21 -11.91
N CYS A 36 -0.44 -7.77 -10.80
CA CYS A 36 0.31 -8.78 -10.04
C CYS A 36 0.25 -10.18 -10.64
N GLY A 37 -0.59 -10.43 -11.64
CA GLY A 37 -0.70 -11.74 -12.29
C GLY A 37 -1.20 -12.85 -11.38
N LEU A 38 -1.91 -12.51 -10.29
CA LEU A 38 -2.32 -13.41 -9.20
C LEU A 38 -1.17 -13.94 -8.33
N TYR A 39 0.02 -13.37 -8.43
CA TYR A 39 1.13 -13.65 -7.51
C TYR A 39 1.05 -12.73 -6.29
N TYR A 40 1.06 -13.32 -5.10
CA TYR A 40 0.92 -12.57 -3.86
C TYR A 40 2.13 -11.68 -3.59
N GLU A 41 3.33 -12.18 -3.85
CA GLU A 41 4.61 -11.50 -3.65
C GLU A 41 4.67 -10.21 -4.48
N ILE A 42 4.22 -10.28 -5.73
CA ILE A 42 4.12 -9.13 -6.63
C ILE A 42 3.04 -8.15 -6.15
N TYR A 43 1.91 -8.65 -5.65
CA TYR A 43 0.86 -7.80 -5.09
C TYR A 43 1.33 -7.05 -3.85
N GLU A 44 1.99 -7.75 -2.93
CA GLU A 44 2.42 -7.23 -1.63
C GLU A 44 3.46 -6.14 -1.80
N SER A 45 4.52 -6.37 -2.59
CA SER A 45 5.55 -5.36 -2.85
C SER A 45 4.95 -4.09 -3.48
N ARG A 46 4.04 -4.24 -4.45
CA ARG A 46 3.33 -3.14 -5.12
C ARG A 46 2.46 -2.37 -4.15
N LEU A 47 1.68 -3.05 -3.31
CA LEU A 47 0.82 -2.40 -2.33
C LEU A 47 1.64 -1.61 -1.31
N ILE A 48 2.72 -2.20 -0.78
CA ILE A 48 3.59 -1.51 0.18
C ILE A 48 4.24 -0.28 -0.50
N GLY A 49 4.74 -0.42 -1.73
CA GLY A 49 5.30 0.69 -2.50
C GLY A 49 4.32 1.85 -2.69
N LEU A 50 3.11 1.56 -3.19
CA LEU A 50 2.05 2.56 -3.37
C LEU A 50 1.65 3.26 -2.06
N LEU A 51 1.57 2.50 -0.96
CA LEU A 51 1.29 3.08 0.35
C LEU A 51 2.43 4.00 0.82
N ARG A 52 3.69 3.61 0.62
CA ARG A 52 4.86 4.45 0.96
C ARG A 52 4.84 5.76 0.19
N ASP A 53 4.59 5.70 -1.12
CA ASP A 53 4.50 6.89 -1.97
C ASP A 53 3.36 7.81 -1.52
N HIS A 54 2.19 7.25 -1.20
CA HIS A 54 1.06 8.02 -0.69
C HIS A 54 1.35 8.68 0.67
N LEU A 55 2.08 8.00 1.56
CA LEU A 55 2.44 8.53 2.87
C LEU A 55 3.38 9.74 2.78
N LEU A 56 4.25 9.82 1.77
CA LEU A 56 5.17 10.95 1.59
C LEU A 56 4.45 12.28 1.30
N GLU A 57 3.24 12.21 0.76
CA GLU A 57 2.40 13.38 0.43
C GLU A 57 1.50 13.83 1.60
N LEU A 58 1.52 13.10 2.72
CA LEU A 58 0.71 13.38 3.90
C LEU A 58 1.54 14.05 5.00
N ASN A 59 0.85 14.79 5.86
CA ASN A 59 1.43 15.21 7.14
C ASN A 59 1.59 13.99 8.06
N GLU A 60 2.43 14.10 9.09
CA GLU A 60 2.75 12.99 10.00
C GLU A 60 1.51 12.40 10.71
N ALA A 61 0.54 13.23 11.09
CA ALA A 61 -0.67 12.78 11.78
C ALA A 61 -1.56 11.91 10.88
N ASP A 62 -1.79 12.35 9.63
CA ASP A 62 -2.56 11.60 8.65
C ASP A 62 -1.81 10.35 8.18
N ALA A 63 -0.49 10.44 7.98
CA ALA A 63 0.36 9.31 7.65
C ALA A 63 0.27 8.21 8.72
N ASN A 64 0.31 8.57 10.00
CA ASN A 64 0.18 7.62 11.10
C ASN A 64 -1.19 6.94 11.15
N LYS A 65 -2.27 7.63 10.79
CA LYS A 65 -3.61 7.02 10.69
C LYS A 65 -3.67 5.97 9.59
N LEU A 66 -3.13 6.30 8.40
CA LEU A 66 -3.09 5.35 7.29
C LEU A 66 -2.19 4.14 7.60
N ARG A 67 -1.04 4.34 8.25
CA ARG A 67 -0.17 3.25 8.72
C ARG A 67 -0.88 2.30 9.66
N ARG A 68 -1.53 2.81 10.72
CA ARG A 68 -2.29 1.97 11.66
C ARG A 68 -3.42 1.21 10.98
N TYR A 69 -4.09 1.84 10.01
CA TYR A 69 -5.14 1.18 9.26
C TYR A 69 -4.56 0.05 8.39
N ALA A 70 -3.47 0.29 7.67
CA ALA A 70 -2.79 -0.73 6.87
C ALA A 70 -2.29 -1.90 7.73
N GLU A 71 -1.70 -1.63 8.89
CA GLU A 71 -1.29 -2.66 9.85
C GLU A 71 -2.48 -3.48 10.35
N SER A 72 -3.63 -2.84 10.60
CA SER A 72 -4.87 -3.55 10.95
C SER A 72 -5.40 -4.47 9.84
N LYS A 73 -4.95 -4.25 8.59
CA LYS A 73 -5.22 -5.10 7.43
C LYS A 73 -4.11 -6.13 7.16
N GLY A 74 -3.06 -6.15 7.99
CA GLY A 74 -1.93 -7.05 7.85
C GLY A 74 -0.77 -6.51 7.02
N THR A 75 -0.84 -5.26 6.56
CA THR A 75 0.23 -4.65 5.73
C THR A 75 1.12 -3.75 6.59
N LYS A 76 2.37 -4.17 6.79
CA LYS A 76 3.40 -3.36 7.44
C LYS A 76 4.14 -2.53 6.40
N ILE A 77 4.34 -1.24 6.68
CA ILE A 77 4.88 -0.27 5.69
C ILE A 77 6.31 0.18 6.05
N ASP A 78 6.94 -0.44 7.05
CA ASP A 78 8.33 -0.13 7.42
C ASP A 78 9.36 -0.61 6.37
N ASP A 79 10.60 -0.12 6.51
CA ASP A 79 11.69 -0.38 5.57
C ASP A 79 12.08 -1.85 5.49
N ALA A 80 12.01 -2.58 6.60
CA ALA A 80 12.34 -4.01 6.63
C ALA A 80 11.28 -4.80 5.87
N SER A 81 10.00 -4.61 6.21
CA SER A 81 8.87 -5.28 5.54
C SER A 81 8.84 -4.99 4.04
N TYR A 82 9.15 -3.76 3.63
CA TYR A 82 9.22 -3.41 2.21
C TYR A 82 10.38 -4.09 1.49
N SER A 83 11.56 -4.14 2.11
CA SER A 83 12.74 -4.80 1.53
C SER A 83 12.53 -6.30 1.39
N GLU A 84 11.89 -6.94 2.38
CA GLU A 84 11.50 -8.35 2.33
C GLU A 84 10.51 -8.63 1.19
N ALA A 85 9.48 -7.79 1.03
CA ALA A 85 8.51 -7.94 -0.05
C ALA A 85 9.15 -7.76 -1.44
N LEU A 86 10.12 -6.85 -1.59
CA LEU A 86 10.86 -6.66 -2.84
C LEU A 86 11.72 -7.88 -3.20
N GLU A 87 12.38 -8.50 -2.22
CA GLU A 87 13.16 -9.72 -2.50
C GLU A 87 12.24 -10.90 -2.84
N ALA A 88 11.12 -11.06 -2.12
CA ALA A 88 10.12 -12.08 -2.44
C ALA A 88 9.54 -11.89 -3.86
N GLU A 89 9.22 -10.66 -4.26
CA GLU A 89 8.82 -10.36 -5.64
C GLU A 89 9.90 -10.76 -6.65
N ARG A 90 11.17 -10.45 -6.34
CA ARG A 90 12.31 -10.76 -7.22
C ARG A 90 12.47 -12.26 -7.42
N GLU A 91 12.40 -13.04 -6.36
CA GLU A 91 12.46 -14.50 -6.39
C GLU A 91 11.28 -15.08 -7.19
N CYS A 92 10.06 -14.64 -6.86
CA CYS A 92 8.83 -15.04 -7.56
C CYS A 92 8.91 -14.77 -9.07
N ARG A 93 9.35 -13.58 -9.48
CA ARG A 93 9.53 -13.24 -10.90
C ARG A 93 10.57 -14.14 -11.55
N ALA A 94 11.68 -14.44 -10.87
CA ALA A 94 12.70 -15.34 -11.41
C ALA A 94 12.19 -16.76 -11.61
N GLU A 95 11.21 -17.23 -10.82
CA GLU A 95 10.51 -18.50 -11.04
C GLU A 95 9.59 -18.42 -12.25
N ILE A 96 8.74 -17.40 -12.34
CA ILE A 96 7.84 -17.18 -13.48
C ILE A 96 8.62 -17.16 -14.81
N TYR A 97 9.76 -16.46 -14.84
CA TYR A 97 10.61 -16.42 -16.04
C TYR A 97 11.21 -17.78 -16.39
N ARG A 98 11.56 -18.60 -15.39
CA ARG A 98 12.10 -19.95 -15.63
C ARG A 98 11.03 -20.90 -16.19
N GLU A 99 9.78 -20.77 -15.76
CA GLU A 99 8.67 -21.62 -16.23
C GLU A 99 8.18 -21.29 -17.64
N GLN A 100 8.49 -20.08 -18.14
CA GLN A 100 8.11 -19.62 -19.47
C GLN A 100 9.16 -19.90 -20.57
N MET A 101 10.29 -20.50 -20.21
CA MET A 101 11.37 -20.91 -21.11
C MET A 101 11.30 -22.40 -21.43
#